data_AF-A0A7C1GD07-F1
#
_entry.id   AF-A0A7C1GD07-F1
#
_cell.length_a   1.000
_cell.length_b   1.000
_cell.length_c   1.000
_cell.angle_alpha   90.00
_cell.angle_beta   90.00
_cell.angle_gamma   90.00
#
_symmetry.space_group_name_H-M   'P 1'
#
loop_
_entity.id
_entity.type
_entity.pdbx_description
1 polymer ?
#
loop_
_entity_poly.entity_id
_entity_poly.type
_entity_poly.pdbx_seq_one_letter_code
_entity_poly.pdbx_strand_id
1 'polypeptide(L)'
;MPHSKLWTAEKTCKLCGKKSRLISEAIGVCVDCLRSNPEALKIAMETHYSERKKWGLPPEPPRAPGGIKCGLCDLDCVIPE
;
A
#
# COMPACT_ATOMS: atom_id res chain seq x y z
N MET A 1 -31.06 -3.62 -2.74
CA MET A 1 -29.90 -4.04 -3.57
C MET A 1 -29.15 -5.11 -2.79
N PRO A 2 -28.72 -6.23 -3.40
CA PRO A 2 -28.05 -7.30 -2.67
C PRO A 2 -26.65 -6.84 -2.26
N HIS A 3 -26.56 -6.11 -1.16
CA HIS A 3 -25.30 -5.96 -0.43
C HIS A 3 -24.87 -7.35 0.05
N SER A 4 -23.57 -7.67 -0.06
CA SER A 4 -22.81 -8.53 0.89
C SER A 4 -22.03 -9.78 0.40
N LYS A 5 -21.73 -10.01 -0.90
CA LYS A 5 -20.83 -11.14 -1.27
C LYS A 5 -19.41 -10.78 -1.73
N LEU A 6 -19.14 -9.52 -2.07
CA LEU A 6 -17.83 -9.14 -2.61
C LEU A 6 -16.73 -9.05 -1.54
N TRP A 7 -17.05 -8.56 -0.36
CA TRP A 7 -16.12 -8.47 0.79
C TRP A 7 -15.76 -9.82 1.44
N THR A 8 -16.50 -10.89 1.13
CA THR A 8 -16.26 -12.23 1.68
C THR A 8 -15.60 -13.17 0.67
N ALA A 9 -15.43 -12.74 -0.59
CA ALA A 9 -14.79 -13.54 -1.61
C ALA A 9 -13.31 -13.76 -1.28
N GLU A 10 -12.83 -14.98 -1.53
CA GLU A 10 -11.41 -15.26 -1.44
C GLU A 10 -10.65 -14.48 -2.51
N LYS A 11 -9.46 -14.00 -2.14
CA LYS A 11 -8.51 -13.38 -3.07
C LYS A 11 -7.26 -14.23 -3.14
N THR A 12 -6.56 -14.14 -4.27
CA THR A 12 -5.37 -14.92 -4.57
C THR A 12 -4.13 -14.05 -4.40
N CYS A 13 -3.14 -14.54 -3.66
CA CYS A 13 -1.83 -13.92 -3.58
C CYS A 13 -1.12 -14.01 -4.95
N LYS A 14 -0.70 -12.87 -5.50
CA LYS A 14 0.00 -12.78 -6.79
C LYS A 14 1.37 -13.48 -6.79
N LEU A 15 1.99 -13.69 -5.63
CA LEU A 15 3.32 -14.30 -5.51
C LEU A 15 3.29 -15.81 -5.30
N CYS A 16 2.48 -16.30 -4.36
CA CYS A 16 2.49 -17.73 -3.97
C CYS A 16 1.22 -18.49 -4.36
N GLY A 17 0.22 -17.81 -4.95
CA GLY A 17 -1.04 -18.44 -5.36
C GLY A 17 -1.99 -18.82 -4.21
N LYS A 18 -1.63 -18.59 -2.94
CA LYS A 18 -2.51 -18.83 -1.78
C LYS A 18 -3.83 -18.10 -1.96
N LYS A 19 -4.95 -18.79 -1.74
CA LYS A 19 -6.30 -18.21 -1.69
C LYS A 19 -6.74 -18.04 -0.25
N SER A 20 -7.31 -16.90 0.08
CA SER A 20 -7.86 -16.64 1.40
C SER A 20 -8.76 -15.40 1.38
N ARG A 21 -9.78 -15.40 2.25
CA ARG A 21 -10.61 -14.22 2.54
C ARG A 21 -9.87 -13.11 3.27
N LEU A 22 -8.71 -13.41 3.85
CA LEU A 22 -7.86 -12.45 4.55
C LEU A 22 -6.90 -11.70 3.61
N ILE A 23 -6.82 -12.10 2.34
CA ILE A 23 -6.00 -11.41 1.35
C ILE A 23 -6.80 -10.23 0.81
N SER A 24 -6.24 -9.03 0.93
CA SER A 24 -6.81 -7.82 0.33
C SER A 24 -6.51 -7.78 -1.16
N GLU A 25 -7.52 -7.48 -1.98
CA GLU A 25 -7.35 -7.27 -3.42
C GLU A 25 -6.48 -6.05 -3.73
N ALA A 26 -6.60 -5.00 -2.92
CA ALA A 26 -5.79 -3.78 -3.04
C ALA A 26 -4.31 -4.00 -2.68
N ILE A 27 -4.01 -4.95 -1.77
CA ILE A 27 -2.63 -5.30 -1.42
C ILE A 27 -2.07 -6.34 -2.41
N GLY A 28 -2.90 -7.28 -2.86
CA GLY A 28 -2.56 -8.27 -3.89
C GLY A 28 -1.65 -9.42 -3.43
N VAL A 29 -1.14 -9.39 -2.20
CA VAL A 29 -0.24 -10.41 -1.62
C VAL A 29 -0.70 -10.82 -0.22
N CYS A 30 -0.33 -12.03 0.22
CA CYS A 30 -0.66 -12.52 1.56
C CYS A 30 0.36 -12.05 2.62
N VAL A 31 -0.04 -12.14 3.90
CA VAL A 31 0.81 -11.76 5.04
C VAL A 31 2.11 -12.56 5.11
N ASP A 32 2.08 -13.83 4.69
CA ASP A 32 3.27 -14.70 4.71
C ASP A 32 4.32 -14.16 3.74
N CYS A 33 3.92 -13.84 2.50
CA CYS A 33 4.80 -13.23 1.51
C CYS A 33 5.30 -11.85 1.93
N LEU A 34 4.46 -11.02 2.57
CA LEU A 34 4.88 -9.71 3.08
C LEU A 34 6.00 -9.81 4.11
N ARG A 35 6.05 -10.89 4.90
CA ARG A 35 7.07 -11.08 5.94
C ARG A 35 8.34 -11.76 5.43
N SER A 36 8.22 -12.60 4.40
CA SER A 36 9.34 -13.46 3.95
C SER A 36 9.92 -13.11 2.58
N ASN A 37 9.23 -12.29 1.77
CA ASN A 37 9.66 -11.97 0.41
C ASN A 37 9.72 -10.45 0.18
N PRO A 38 10.91 -9.87 -0.06
CA PRO A 38 11.06 -8.43 -0.29
C PRO A 38 10.30 -7.92 -1.51
N GLU A 39 10.04 -8.76 -2.53
CA GLU A 39 9.24 -8.36 -3.71
C GLU A 39 7.77 -8.12 -3.37
N ALA A 40 7.27 -8.68 -2.26
CA ALA A 40 5.90 -8.45 -1.82
C ALA A 40 5.62 -6.99 -1.50
N LEU A 41 6.62 -6.26 -0.99
CA LEU A 41 6.48 -4.84 -0.68
C LEU A 41 6.25 -4.01 -1.95
N LYS A 42 6.97 -4.31 -3.03
CA LYS A 42 6.81 -3.60 -4.31
C LYS A 42 5.38 -3.71 -4.82
N ILE A 43 4.84 -4.93 -4.84
CA ILE A 43 3.45 -5.18 -5.27
C ILE A 43 2.45 -4.47 -4.35
N ALA A 44 2.64 -4.56 -3.04
CA ALA A 44 1.74 -3.95 -2.07
C ALA A 44 1.72 -2.41 -2.16
N MET A 45 2.84 -1.78 -2.54
CA MET A 45 2.95 -0.33 -2.65
C MET A 45 2.39 0.24 -3.95
N GLU A 46 2.20 -0.56 -5.00
CA GLU A 46 1.65 -0.11 -6.29
C GLU A 46 0.33 0.66 -6.13
N THR A 47 -0.61 0.09 -5.36
CA THR A 47 -1.91 0.73 -5.12
C THR A 47 -1.77 2.00 -4.28
N HIS A 48 -0.87 2.02 -3.28
CA HIS A 48 -0.60 3.23 -2.51
C HIS A 48 -0.14 4.37 -3.41
N TYR A 49 0.82 4.10 -4.30
CA TYR A 49 1.34 5.09 -5.23
C TYR A 49 0.30 5.55 -6.25
N SER A 50 -0.47 4.62 -6.82
CA SER A 50 -1.48 4.97 -7.82
C SER A 50 -2.59 5.83 -7.23
N GLU A 51 -3.08 5.49 -6.04
CA GLU A 51 -4.12 6.27 -5.39
C GLU A 51 -3.61 7.65 -4.99
N ARG A 52 -2.44 7.77 -4.35
CA ARG A 52 -1.89 9.09 -3.99
C ARG A 52 -1.68 9.99 -5.20
N LYS A 53 -1.17 9.45 -6.32
CA LYS A 53 -1.02 10.20 -7.57
C LYS A 53 -2.36 10.72 -8.10
N LYS A 54 -3.44 9.92 -8.05
CA LYS A 54 -4.78 10.36 -8.49
C LYS A 54 -5.29 11.58 -7.72
N TRP A 55 -4.93 11.68 -6.44
CA TRP A 55 -5.32 12.80 -5.56
C TRP A 55 -4.31 13.95 -5.55
N GLY A 56 -3.32 13.94 -6.44
CA GLY A 56 -2.27 14.97 -6.47
C GLY A 56 -1.34 14.94 -5.25
N LEU A 57 -1.31 13.83 -4.51
CA LEU A 57 -0.47 13.67 -3.33
C LEU A 57 0.89 13.05 -3.71
N PRO A 58 1.99 13.40 -3.00
CA PRO A 58 3.28 12.75 -3.19
C PRO A 58 3.15 11.24 -2.97
N PRO A 59 3.70 10.37 -3.84
CA PRO A 59 3.57 8.91 -3.71
C PRO A 59 4.29 8.36 -2.46
N GLU A 60 5.33 9.07 -2.00
CA GLU A 60 6.10 8.75 -0.81
C GLU A 60 6.16 9.97 0.12
N PRO A 61 6.51 9.78 1.41
CA PRO A 61 6.76 10.88 2.31
C PRO A 61 7.76 11.87 1.69
N PRO A 62 7.45 13.18 1.66
CA PRO A 62 8.29 14.15 0.97
C PRO A 62 9.66 14.28 1.66
N ARG A 63 10.70 14.39 0.84
CA ARG A 63 12.11 14.56 1.23
C ARG A 63 12.73 15.71 0.43
N ALA A 64 12.04 16.85 0.35
CA ALA A 64 12.46 17.97 -0.48
C ALA A 64 13.78 18.60 0.00
N PRO A 65 14.82 18.72 -0.85
CA PRO A 65 16.03 19.46 -0.49
C PRO A 65 15.69 20.90 -0.11
N GLY A 66 16.15 21.35 1.06
CA GLY A 66 15.87 22.71 1.56
C GLY A 66 14.45 22.92 2.10
N GLY A 67 13.60 21.90 2.15
CA GLY A 67 12.25 22.01 2.71
C GLY A 67 12.21 22.07 4.25
N ILE A 68 11.01 22.29 4.78
CA ILE A 68 10.75 22.38 6.23
C ILE A 68 10.55 20.98 6.81
N LYS A 69 11.31 20.64 7.85
CA LYS A 69 11.16 19.36 8.57
C LYS A 69 9.88 19.36 9.42
N CYS A 70 9.05 18.34 9.27
CA CYS A 70 7.86 18.08 10.10
C CYS A 70 8.14 16.92 11.07
N GLY A 71 8.12 17.19 12.38
CA GLY A 71 8.39 16.21 13.43
C GLY A 71 7.15 15.68 14.17
N LEU A 72 5.96 15.74 13.55
CA LEU A 72 4.71 15.34 14.18
C LEU A 72 4.53 13.82 14.31
N CYS A 73 5.23 13.05 13.47
CA CYS A 73 5.22 11.58 13.48
C CYS A 73 6.56 11.02 12.99
N ASP A 74 6.74 9.71 13.12
CA ASP A 74 7.99 9.01 12.83
C ASP A 74 8.46 9.10 11.35
N LEU A 75 7.60 9.59 10.45
CA LEU A 75 7.97 9.79 9.05
C LEU A 75 8.95 10.95 8.86
N ASP A 76 8.95 11.93 9.76
CA ASP A 76 9.95 13.01 9.80
C ASP A 76 10.09 13.76 8.45
N CYS A 77 8.97 13.99 7.76
CA CYS A 77 8.89 14.52 6.40
C CYS A 77 9.67 15.84 6.22
N VAL A 78 10.19 16.09 5.01
CA VAL A 78 10.76 17.39 4.60
C VAL A 78 9.92 17.97 3.48
N ILE A 79 9.10 18.98 3.80
CA ILE A 79 8.03 19.52 2.96
C ILE A 79 8.55 20.73 2.18
N PRO A 80 8.37 20.81 0.84
CA PRO A 80 8.74 21.98 0.06
C PRO A 80 7.88 23.21 0.42
N GLU A 81 8.41 24.42 0.22
CA GLU A 81 7.67 25.69 0.33
C GLU A 81 6.64 25.87 -0.79
#